data_AF-A0A6B3N2A1-F1
#
_entry.id   AF-A0A6B3N2A1-F1
#
_cell.length_a   1.000
_cell.length_b   1.000
_cell.length_c   1.000
_cell.angle_alpha   90.00
_cell.angle_beta   90.00
_cell.angle_gamma   90.00
#
_symmetry.space_group_name_H-M   'P 1'
#
loop_
_entity.id
_entity.type
_entity.pdbx_description
1 polymer ?
#
loop_
_entity_poly.entity_id
_entity_poly.type
_entity_poly.pdbx_seq_one_letter_code
_entity_poly.pdbx_strand_id
1 'polypeptide(L)'
;MSRNALVIGINTYNYERLNNLTAPGQDAEAVAQLLEKYGEFKVTRLPAVKDKQNNTIRVGKKTKVTLTQLEDAIVQLFKPNGKPPDTALLYFSGHGLRKSKGIQEG
;
A
#
# COMPACT_ATOMS: atom_id res chain seq x y z
N MET A 1 -16.40 1.74 -15.91
CA MET A 1 -15.99 2.56 -14.76
C MET A 1 -14.59 2.12 -14.37
N SER A 2 -13.63 3.04 -14.26
CA SER A 2 -12.25 2.70 -13.86
C SER A 2 -12.13 2.61 -12.34
N ARG A 3 -11.68 1.46 -11.83
CA ARG A 3 -11.47 1.22 -10.40
C ARG A 3 -10.01 0.88 -10.18
N ASN A 4 -9.28 1.74 -9.47
CA ASN A 4 -7.88 1.53 -9.16
C ASN A 4 -7.70 1.44 -7.65
N ALA A 5 -6.83 0.55 -7.19
CA ALA A 5 -6.48 0.45 -5.79
C ALA A 5 -4.96 0.52 -5.59
N LEU A 6 -4.55 1.20 -4.54
CA LEU A 6 -3.20 1.14 -3.99
C LEU A 6 -3.26 0.38 -2.67
N VAL A 7 -2.50 -0.71 -2.58
CA VAL A 7 -2.49 -1.60 -1.43
C VAL A 7 -1.08 -1.64 -0.85
N ILE A 8 -0.95 -1.12 0.37
CA ILE A 8 0.33 -0.87 1.04
C ILE A 8 0.42 -1.72 2.30
N GLY A 9 1.48 -2.53 2.41
CA GLY A 9 1.80 -3.32 3.59
C GLY A 9 3.27 -3.19 3.96
N ILE A 10 3.59 -2.44 5.01
CA ILE A 10 4.97 -2.15 5.40
C ILE A 10 5.36 -2.98 6.62
N ASN A 11 6.32 -3.89 6.43
CA ASN A 11 6.84 -4.74 7.50
C ASN A 11 8.16 -4.22 8.09
N THR A 12 9.00 -3.57 7.28
CA THR A 12 10.36 -3.21 7.67
C THR A 12 10.51 -1.73 7.96
N TYR A 13 11.08 -1.39 9.11
CA TYR A 13 11.29 -0.03 9.57
C TYR A 13 12.77 0.16 9.95
N ASN A 14 13.32 1.31 9.55
CA ASN A 14 14.68 1.73 9.89
C ASN A 14 14.70 2.79 11.03
N TYR A 15 13.53 3.14 11.56
CA TYR A 15 13.43 4.12 12.63
C TYR A 15 13.54 3.39 13.97
N GLU A 16 14.50 3.77 14.80
CA GLU A 16 14.87 3.06 16.04
C GLU A 16 13.70 2.87 17.02
N ARG A 17 12.67 3.71 16.95
CA ARG A 17 11.48 3.62 17.80
C ARG A 17 10.39 2.70 17.25
N LEU A 18 10.57 2.12 16.07
CA LEU A 18 9.58 1.26 15.42
C LEU A 18 10.19 -0.11 15.13
N ASN A 19 9.62 -1.13 15.77
CA ASN A 19 9.94 -2.52 15.50
C ASN A 19 9.38 -2.93 14.12
N ASN A 20 10.07 -3.89 13.49
CA ASN A 20 9.56 -4.56 12.31
C ASN A 20 8.25 -5.30 12.63
N LEU A 21 7.32 -5.29 11.67
CA LEU A 21 6.03 -5.96 11.75
C LEU A 21 6.02 -7.17 10.81
N THR A 22 5.12 -8.12 11.07
CA THR A 22 4.98 -9.35 10.26
C THR A 22 3.66 -9.40 9.49
N ALA A 23 2.56 -8.95 10.13
CA ALA A 23 1.21 -8.98 9.58
C ALA A 23 0.97 -8.07 8.35
N PRO A 24 1.47 -6.80 8.30
CA PRO A 24 1.01 -5.85 7.28
C PRO A 24 1.14 -6.31 5.83
N GLY A 25 2.28 -6.91 5.46
CA GLY A 25 2.51 -7.43 4.12
C GLY A 25 1.61 -8.62 3.78
N GLN A 26 1.19 -9.41 4.77
CA GLN A 26 0.24 -10.50 4.57
C GLN A 26 -1.19 -9.97 4.41
N ASP A 27 -1.60 -9.05 5.27
CA ASP A 27 -2.94 -8.45 5.21
C ASP A 27 -3.15 -7.69 3.90
N ALA A 28 -2.15 -6.89 3.52
CA ALA A 28 -2.15 -6.16 2.27
C ALA A 28 -2.25 -7.10 1.06
N GLU A 29 -1.48 -8.21 1.03
CA GLU A 29 -1.59 -9.15 -0.09
C GLU A 29 -2.97 -9.84 -0.14
N ALA A 30 -3.55 -10.20 1.02
CA ALA A 30 -4.89 -10.78 1.06
C ALA A 30 -5.96 -9.80 0.53
N VAL A 31 -5.90 -8.52 0.94
CA VAL A 31 -6.78 -7.48 0.43
C VAL A 31 -6.58 -7.26 -1.07
N ALA A 32 -5.33 -7.21 -1.56
CA ALA A 32 -5.03 -7.06 -2.98
C ALA A 32 -5.68 -8.17 -3.82
N GLN A 33 -5.57 -9.43 -3.37
CA GLN A 33 -6.17 -10.57 -4.07
C GLN A 33 -7.70 -10.51 -4.08
N LEU A 34 -8.34 -10.10 -2.98
CA LEU A 34 -9.79 -9.92 -2.94
C LEU A 34 -10.26 -8.82 -3.89
N LEU A 35 -9.55 -7.69 -3.92
CA LEU A 35 -9.86 -6.55 -4.79
C LEU A 35 -9.71 -6.90 -6.28
N GLU A 36 -8.68 -7.65 -6.66
CA GLU A 36 -8.50 -8.13 -8.03
C GLU A 36 -9.56 -9.18 -8.40
N LYS A 37 -9.81 -10.15 -7.52
CA LYS A 37 -10.67 -11.30 -7.82
C LYS A 37 -12.17 -10.96 -7.82
N TYR A 38 -12.60 -10.09 -6.92
CA TYR A 38 -14.02 -9.82 -6.66
C TYR A 38 -14.40 -8.35 -6.81
N GLY A 39 -13.43 -7.43 -6.71
CA GLY A 39 -13.69 -6.00 -6.74
C GLY A 39 -13.49 -5.33 -8.10
N GLU A 40 -13.03 -6.07 -9.12
CA GLU A 40 -12.67 -5.54 -10.44
C GLU A 40 -11.69 -4.35 -10.38
N PHE A 41 -10.86 -4.30 -9.33
CA PHE A 41 -9.86 -3.25 -9.17
C PHE A 41 -8.59 -3.60 -9.94
N LYS A 42 -8.01 -2.59 -10.59
CA LYS A 42 -6.59 -2.61 -10.99
C LYS A 42 -5.75 -2.28 -9.77
N VAL A 43 -5.07 -3.29 -9.21
CA VAL A 43 -4.34 -3.15 -7.95
C VAL A 43 -2.85 -2.88 -8.17
N THR A 44 -2.36 -1.80 -7.56
CA THR A 44 -0.93 -1.54 -7.37
C THR A 44 -0.54 -1.93 -5.95
N ARG A 45 0.52 -2.73 -5.81
CA ARG A 45 1.03 -3.23 -4.53
C ARG A 45 2.28 -2.46 -4.12
N LEU A 46 2.43 -2.16 -2.84
CA LEU A 46 3.62 -1.50 -2.28
C LEU A 46 4.02 -2.13 -0.93
N PRO A 47 5.28 -2.57 -0.74
CA PRO A 47 6.34 -2.69 -1.75
C PRO A 47 6.02 -3.79 -2.77
N ALA A 48 6.18 -3.53 -4.06
CA ALA A 48 6.02 -4.55 -5.10
C ALA A 48 7.25 -5.45 -5.19
N VAL A 49 7.07 -6.77 -5.14
CA VAL A 49 8.13 -7.75 -5.42
C VAL A 49 7.63 -8.81 -6.38
N LYS A 50 8.54 -9.34 -7.22
CA LYS A 50 8.24 -10.51 -8.06
C LYS A 50 8.24 -11.78 -7.22
N ASP A 51 7.18 -12.56 -7.34
CA ASP A 51 7.12 -13.93 -6.86
C ASP A 51 8.05 -14.82 -7.69
N LYS A 52 8.95 -15.52 -7.02
CA LYS A 52 9.90 -16.43 -7.66
C LYS A 52 9.23 -17.67 -8.27
N GLN A 53 8.04 -18.05 -7.81
CA GLN A 53 7.39 -19.30 -8.22
C GLN A 53 6.53 -19.13 -9.49
N ASN A 54 5.89 -17.98 -9.67
CA ASN A 54 4.91 -17.77 -10.74
C ASN A 54 5.08 -16.43 -11.49
N ASN A 55 6.16 -15.68 -11.23
CA ASN A 55 6.45 -14.37 -11.81
C ASN A 55 5.37 -13.28 -11.58
N THR A 56 4.43 -13.50 -10.66
CA THR A 56 3.41 -12.49 -10.31
C THR A 56 3.97 -11.42 -9.38
N ILE A 57 3.34 -10.24 -9.34
CA ILE A 57 3.69 -9.17 -8.41
C ILE A 57 2.92 -9.35 -7.10
N ARG A 58 3.62 -9.30 -5.97
CA ARG A 58 3.07 -9.42 -4.62
C ARG A 58 3.59 -8.32 -3.68
N VAL A 59 2.96 -8.16 -2.52
CA VAL A 59 3.47 -7.29 -1.46
C VAL A 59 4.72 -7.91 -0.80
N GLY A 60 5.82 -7.16 -0.79
CA GLY A 60 7.10 -7.57 -0.25
C GLY A 60 7.13 -7.52 1.28
N LYS A 61 7.47 -8.64 1.93
CA LYS A 61 7.53 -8.73 3.40
C LYS A 61 8.85 -8.25 4.01
N LYS A 62 9.91 -8.14 3.22
CA LYS A 62 11.27 -7.76 3.66
C LYS A 62 11.80 -6.52 2.91
N THR A 63 11.00 -5.99 1.99
CA THR A 63 11.39 -4.89 1.11
C THR A 63 11.06 -3.58 1.80
N LYS A 64 12.01 -2.65 1.79
CA LYS A 64 11.80 -1.32 2.34
C LYS A 64 10.98 -0.47 1.39
N VAL A 65 10.21 0.46 1.95
CA VAL A 65 9.49 1.49 1.21
C VAL A 65 10.07 2.83 1.62
N THR A 66 10.48 3.65 0.65
CA THR A 66 10.91 5.02 0.90
C THR A 66 9.71 5.96 0.97
N LEU A 67 9.88 7.13 1.60
CA LEU A 67 8.84 8.15 1.63
C LEU A 67 8.44 8.59 0.22
N THR A 68 9.42 8.81 -0.66
CA THR A 68 9.20 9.16 -2.07
C THR A 68 8.38 8.11 -2.80
N GLN A 69 8.68 6.81 -2.63
CA GLN A 69 7.88 5.74 -3.25
C GLN A 69 6.42 5.73 -2.77
N LEU A 70 6.20 6.01 -1.48
CA LEU A 70 4.86 6.09 -0.92
C LEU A 70 4.11 7.31 -1.45
N GLU A 71 4.75 8.48 -1.46
CA GLU A 71 4.18 9.73 -2.00
C GLU A 71 3.83 9.59 -3.48
N ASP A 72 4.76 9.09 -4.30
CA ASP A 72 4.56 8.90 -5.74
C ASP A 72 3.40 7.94 -6.02
N ALA A 73 3.29 6.84 -5.25
CA ALA A 73 2.21 5.87 -5.43
C ALA A 73 0.83 6.48 -5.07
N ILE A 74 0.77 7.27 -4.00
CA ILE A 74 -0.46 7.96 -3.58
C ILE A 74 -0.86 9.02 -4.62
N VAL A 75 0.11 9.82 -5.09
CA VAL A 75 -0.12 10.81 -6.15
C VAL A 75 -0.61 10.14 -7.43
N GLN A 76 0.01 9.03 -7.85
CA GLN A 76 -0.40 8.29 -9.03
C GLN A 76 -1.83 7.75 -8.93
N LEU A 77 -2.32 7.40 -7.72
CA LEU A 77 -3.69 6.95 -7.52
C LEU A 77 -4.70 8.11 -7.63
N PHE A 78 -4.45 9.22 -6.93
CA PHE A 78 -5.45 10.29 -6.75
C PHE A 78 -5.32 11.46 -7.73
N LYS A 79 -4.11 11.71 -8.23
CA LYS A 79 -3.79 12.80 -9.15
C LYS A 79 -2.84 12.33 -10.26
N PRO A 80 -3.23 11.32 -11.07
CA PRO A 80 -2.44 10.91 -12.22
C PRO A 80 -2.36 12.04 -13.26
N ASN A 81 -1.36 12.00 -14.14
CA ASN A 81 -1.23 12.93 -15.28
C ASN A 81 -2.37 12.81 -16.32
N GLY A 82 -3.27 11.83 -16.17
CA GLY A 82 -4.45 11.62 -17.01
C GLY A 82 -5.74 11.68 -16.19
N LYS A 83 -6.81 11.08 -16.71
CA LYS A 83 -8.07 11.01 -15.99
C LYS A 83 -7.91 10.16 -14.70
N PRO A 84 -8.23 10.70 -13.51
CA PRO A 84 -8.31 9.91 -12.28
C PRO A 84 -9.29 8.73 -12.43
N PRO A 85 -9.12 7.65 -11.63
CA PRO A 85 -10.08 6.56 -11.64
C PRO A 85 -11.45 7.05 -11.14
N ASP A 86 -12.53 6.50 -11.69
CA ASP A 86 -13.89 6.79 -11.21
C ASP A 86 -14.07 6.30 -9.76
N THR A 87 -13.32 5.27 -9.34
CA THR A 87 -13.19 4.84 -7.94
C THR A 87 -11.73 4.58 -7.58
N ALA A 88 -11.23 5.31 -6.59
CA ALA A 88 -9.91 5.09 -5.99
C ALA A 88 -10.06 4.42 -4.62
N LEU A 89 -9.28 3.39 -4.35
CA LEU A 89 -9.17 2.77 -3.03
C LEU A 89 -7.71 2.79 -2.56
N LEU A 90 -7.47 3.32 -1.35
CA LEU A 90 -6.19 3.20 -0.69
C LEU A 90 -6.34 2.31 0.54
N TYR A 91 -5.60 1.21 0.57
CA TYR A 91 -5.45 0.36 1.75
C TYR A 91 -4.04 0.52 2.29
N PHE A 92 -3.92 0.74 3.60
CA PHE A 92 -2.64 0.85 4.28
C PHE A 92 -2.64 -0.01 5.54
N SER A 93 -1.61 -0.83 5.69
CA SER A 93 -1.27 -1.52 6.94
C SER A 93 0.20 -1.27 7.28
N GLY A 94 0.45 -0.87 8.53
CA GLY A 94 1.76 -0.49 9.04
C GLY A 94 1.67 0.46 10.25
N HIS A 95 2.81 0.98 10.70
CA HIS A 95 2.86 1.96 11.79
C HIS A 95 2.25 3.31 11.42
N GLY A 96 1.44 3.86 12.32
CA GLY A 96 1.03 5.26 12.34
C GLY A 96 1.78 6.03 13.43
N LEU A 97 2.40 7.16 13.08
CA LEU A 97 3.07 8.03 14.04
C LEU A 97 2.19 9.25 14.33
N ARG A 98 1.67 9.33 15.55
CA ARG A 98 0.98 10.52 16.04
C ARG A 98 1.99 11.63 16.27
N LYS A 99 1.91 12.71 15.49
CA LYS A 99 2.57 13.98 15.84
C LYS A 99 1.65 14.73 16.80
N SER A 100 2.19 15.33 17.85
CA SER A 100 1.46 16.26 18.73
C SER A 100 1.16 17.56 17.99
N LYS A 101 0.28 17.49 16.98
CA LYS A 101 -0.24 18.66 16.24
C LYS A 101 -1.63 19.08 16.71
N GLY A 102 -2.02 18.71 17.94
CA GLY A 102 -3.27 19.20 18.54
C GLY A 102 -4.56 18.71 17.88
N ILE A 103 -4.52 17.66 17.04
CA ILE A 103 -5.75 17.04 16.53
C ILE A 103 -6.30 16.14 17.64
N GLN A 104 -7.41 16.59 18.22
CA GLN A 104 -8.29 15.85 19.10
C GLN A 104 -9.35 15.20 18.19
N GLU A 105 -9.45 13.87 18.23
CA GLU A 105 -10.53 13.15 17.55
C GLU A 105 -11.87 13.54 18.22
N GLY A 106 -12.93 13.64 17.42
CA GLY A 106 -14.31 13.81 17.87
C GLY A 106 -15.02 12.48 18.10
#